data_AF-A0A0P7D510-F1
#
_entry.id   AF-A0A0P7D510-F1
#
_cell.length_a   1.000
_cell.length_b   1.000
_cell.length_c   1.000
_cell.angle_alpha   90.00
_cell.angle_beta   90.00
_cell.angle_gamma   90.00
#
_symmetry.space_group_name_H-M   'P 1'
#
loop_
_entity.id
_entity.type
_entity.pdbx_description
1 polymer ?
#
loop_
_entity_poly.entity_id
_entity_poly.type
_entity_poly.pdbx_seq_one_letter_code
_entity_poly.pdbx_strand_id
1 'polypeptide(L)'
;MIFEEHFQHVERQFLWHKQTLRTASGLSIRSNSTSWTGFHEAFKGEDGTELVIGEHSDVEITFAQEVACLRLEYYVVSDFLCDDLNMLFDADNNDYDLIAPAPRHFYWLTLEGYGVRDLRPGPIATSPYHQVIDGPFRRLTISTSQAGTVHIRKLEWTGTHRH
;
A
#
# COMPACT_ATOMS: atom_id res chain seq x y z
N MET A 1 -14.99 -16.25 -6.36
CA MET A 1 -13.81 -16.87 -5.71
C MET A 1 -13.03 -15.77 -5.03
N ILE A 2 -12.64 -15.97 -3.77
CA ILE A 2 -11.81 -15.03 -3.01
C ILE A 2 -10.39 -15.56 -3.02
N PHE A 3 -9.43 -14.69 -3.31
CA PHE A 3 -8.00 -14.95 -3.27
C PHE A 3 -7.40 -14.14 -2.13
N GLU A 4 -6.29 -14.64 -1.60
CA GLU A 4 -5.62 -14.06 -0.46
C GLU A 4 -4.11 -14.26 -0.59
N GLU A 5 -3.35 -13.25 -0.16
CA GLU A 5 -1.92 -13.33 -0.01
C GLU A 5 -1.50 -12.80 1.36
N HIS A 6 -0.87 -13.69 2.13
CA HIS A 6 -0.09 -13.37 3.32
C HIS A 6 1.39 -13.60 3.01
N PHE A 7 2.25 -12.68 3.42
CA PHE A 7 3.69 -12.78 3.10
C PHE A 7 4.49 -13.63 4.09
N GLN A 8 3.86 -14.24 5.09
CA GLN A 8 4.55 -15.07 6.11
C GLN A 8 5.41 -16.20 5.52
N HIS A 9 5.05 -16.70 4.34
CA HIS A 9 5.80 -17.76 3.64
C HIS A 9 6.94 -17.22 2.75
N VAL A 10 7.03 -15.90 2.57
CA VAL A 10 8.06 -15.26 1.76
C VAL A 10 9.30 -15.03 2.62
N GLU A 11 10.45 -15.51 2.14
CA GLU A 11 11.72 -15.24 2.80
C GLU A 11 12.02 -13.74 2.84
N ARG A 12 12.59 -13.30 3.97
CA ARG A 12 12.99 -11.92 4.18
C ARG A 12 14.06 -11.55 3.16
N GLN A 13 13.77 -10.56 2.32
CA GLN A 13 14.66 -10.20 1.23
C GLN A 13 14.41 -8.78 0.76
N PHE A 14 15.47 -8.17 0.22
CA PHE A 14 15.37 -6.94 -0.54
C PHE A 14 14.85 -7.21 -1.95
N LEU A 15 13.97 -6.34 -2.46
CA LEU A 15 13.58 -6.32 -3.86
C LEU A 15 14.43 -5.30 -4.62
N TRP A 16 15.40 -5.80 -5.38
CA TRP A 16 16.25 -4.98 -6.23
C TRP A 16 15.44 -4.25 -7.30
N HIS A 17 15.98 -3.14 -7.82
CA HIS A 17 15.35 -2.39 -8.90
C HIS A 17 15.00 -3.31 -10.08
N LYS A 18 13.72 -3.29 -10.49
CA LYS A 18 13.10 -4.13 -11.52
C LYS A 18 13.04 -5.63 -11.21
N GLN A 19 13.45 -6.07 -10.02
CA GLN A 19 13.21 -7.44 -9.57
C GLN A 19 11.70 -7.65 -9.44
N THR A 20 11.24 -8.80 -9.94
CA THR A 20 9.84 -9.23 -9.82
C THR A 20 9.80 -10.51 -9.00
N LEU A 21 9.13 -10.47 -7.85
CA LEU A 21 8.74 -11.65 -7.09
C LEU A 21 7.38 -12.13 -7.59
N ARG A 22 7.21 -13.45 -7.72
CA ARG A 22 5.93 -14.08 -8.04
C ARG A 22 5.49 -14.90 -6.83
N THR A 23 4.26 -14.70 -6.39
CA THR A 23 3.66 -15.44 -5.28
C THR A 23 2.84 -16.63 -5.78
N ALA A 24 2.57 -17.59 -4.90
CA ALA A 24 1.73 -18.74 -5.23
C ALA A 24 0.26 -18.36 -5.50
N SER A 25 -0.22 -17.26 -4.90
CA SER A 25 -1.56 -16.70 -5.16
C SER A 25 -1.70 -16.02 -6.53
N GLY A 26 -0.61 -15.92 -7.30
CA GLY A 26 -0.62 -15.35 -8.66
C GLY A 26 -0.36 -13.85 -8.70
N LEU A 27 0.15 -13.25 -7.62
CA LEU A 27 0.64 -11.87 -7.66
C LEU A 27 2.03 -11.83 -8.29
N SER A 28 2.30 -10.76 -9.03
CA SER A 28 3.65 -10.36 -9.43
C SER A 28 3.96 -9.00 -8.81
N ILE A 29 4.91 -8.99 -7.88
CA ILE A 29 5.31 -7.81 -7.12
C ILE A 29 6.66 -7.36 -7.65
N ARG A 30 6.72 -6.14 -8.17
CA ARG A 30 7.90 -5.58 -8.82
C ARG A 30 8.29 -4.26 -8.17
N SER A 31 9.53 -4.17 -7.72
CA SER A 31 10.11 -2.89 -7.30
C SER A 31 10.54 -2.09 -8.53
N ASN A 32 10.06 -0.86 -8.66
CA ASN A 32 10.49 0.07 -9.71
C ASN A 32 11.50 1.10 -9.19
N SER A 33 11.77 1.13 -7.89
CA SER A 33 12.71 2.04 -7.24
C SER A 33 14.09 1.41 -7.00
N THR A 34 15.09 2.27 -6.79
CA THR A 34 16.39 1.88 -6.23
C THR A 34 16.44 2.07 -4.71
N SER A 35 15.47 2.82 -4.16
CA SER A 35 15.24 2.98 -2.73
C SER A 35 14.75 1.69 -2.09
N TRP A 36 14.74 1.66 -0.76
CA TRP A 36 14.57 0.43 -0.03
C TRP A 36 13.14 -0.14 -0.16
N THR A 37 13.02 -1.40 -0.55
CA THR A 37 11.75 -2.11 -0.69
C THR A 37 12.02 -3.59 -0.52
N GLY A 38 11.17 -4.30 0.22
CA GLY A 38 11.41 -5.72 0.47
C GLY A 38 10.41 -6.37 1.39
N PHE A 39 10.70 -7.60 1.77
CA PHE A 39 9.94 -8.39 2.72
C PHE A 39 10.66 -8.42 4.05
N HIS A 40 10.02 -7.91 5.10
CA HIS A 40 10.62 -7.72 6.41
C HIS A 40 9.69 -8.22 7.52
N GLU A 41 10.26 -8.42 8.70
CA GLU A 41 9.50 -8.75 9.90
C GLU A 41 8.48 -7.65 10.20
N ALA A 42 7.27 -8.06 10.58
CA ALA A 42 6.17 -7.18 10.89
C ALA A 42 6.58 -6.17 11.97
N PHE A 43 6.45 -4.88 11.67
CA PHE A 43 6.85 -3.83 12.61
C PHE A 43 5.73 -3.49 13.62
N LYS A 44 4.45 -3.63 13.23
CA LYS A 44 3.29 -3.45 14.11
C LYS A 44 2.28 -4.58 13.95
N GLY A 45 1.75 -5.06 15.08
CA GLY A 45 0.69 -6.06 15.14
C GLY A 45 1.24 -7.47 15.44
N GLU A 46 0.68 -8.47 14.76
CA GLU A 46 1.07 -9.88 14.90
C GLU A 46 2.39 -10.18 14.17
N ASP A 47 3.13 -11.15 14.69
CA ASP A 47 4.36 -11.67 14.10
C ASP A 47 4.13 -12.17 12.68
N GLY A 48 5.07 -11.87 11.78
CA GLY A 48 4.98 -12.28 10.39
C GLY A 48 5.95 -11.53 9.49
N THR A 49 5.81 -11.74 8.19
CA THR A 49 6.53 -10.99 7.16
C THR A 49 5.55 -10.03 6.48
N GLU A 50 6.00 -8.82 6.17
CA GLU A 50 5.24 -7.76 5.50
C GLU A 50 6.01 -7.28 4.27
N LEU A 51 5.28 -6.86 3.23
CA LEU A 51 5.88 -6.11 2.14
C LEU A 51 6.04 -4.66 2.59
N VAL A 52 7.27 -4.20 2.70
CA VAL A 52 7.59 -2.84 3.11
C VAL A 52 8.11 -2.05 1.92
N ILE A 53 7.45 -0.92 1.67
CA ILE A 53 7.77 0.04 0.62
C ILE A 53 8.38 1.25 1.33
N GLY A 54 9.69 1.43 1.16
CA GLY A 54 10.44 2.51 1.80
C GLY A 54 10.07 3.89 1.24
N GLU A 55 10.82 4.90 1.67
CA GLU A 55 10.64 6.27 1.19
C GLU A 55 11.08 6.42 -0.27
N HIS A 56 10.38 7.29 -1.01
CA HIS A 56 10.66 7.57 -2.42
C HIS A 56 10.77 6.29 -3.27
N SER A 57 9.83 5.39 -3.05
CA SER A 57 9.74 4.08 -3.69
C SER A 57 8.49 3.95 -4.52
N ASP A 58 8.53 3.00 -5.45
CA ASP A 58 7.41 2.65 -6.30
C ASP A 58 7.37 1.13 -6.46
N VAL A 59 6.24 0.54 -6.08
CA VAL A 59 6.02 -0.91 -6.18
C VAL A 59 4.77 -1.18 -6.99
N GLU A 60 4.94 -2.01 -8.02
CA GLU A 60 3.86 -2.49 -8.86
C GLU A 60 3.44 -3.89 -8.40
N ILE A 61 2.16 -4.06 -8.11
CA ILE A 61 1.51 -5.33 -7.82
C ILE A 61 0.57 -5.65 -8.99
N THR A 62 0.91 -6.66 -9.78
CA THR A 62 0.09 -7.15 -10.88
C THR A 62 -0.64 -8.42 -10.47
N PHE A 63 -1.95 -8.45 -10.72
CA PHE A 63 -2.82 -9.58 -10.41
C PHE A 63 -2.96 -10.49 -11.64
N ALA A 64 -3.01 -11.81 -11.41
CA ALA A 64 -3.17 -12.80 -12.48
C ALA A 64 -4.44 -12.55 -13.31
N GLN A 65 -5.50 -12.11 -12.66
CA GLN A 65 -6.81 -11.78 -13.23
C GLN A 65 -7.25 -10.36 -12.84
N GLU A 66 -8.25 -9.84 -13.53
CA GLU A 66 -8.86 -8.56 -13.21
C GLU A 66 -9.54 -8.62 -11.83
N VAL A 67 -9.25 -7.63 -11.00
CA VAL A 67 -9.75 -7.49 -9.63
C VAL A 67 -11.04 -6.69 -9.65
N ALA A 68 -12.09 -7.25 -9.06
CA ALA A 68 -13.37 -6.57 -8.84
C ALA A 68 -13.38 -5.76 -7.53
N CYS A 69 -12.71 -6.28 -6.49
CA CYS A 69 -12.59 -5.64 -5.19
C CYS A 69 -11.33 -6.17 -4.51
N LEU A 70 -10.54 -5.27 -3.94
CA LEU A 70 -9.34 -5.55 -3.15
C LEU A 70 -9.52 -4.99 -1.73
N ARG A 71 -9.28 -5.82 -0.72
CA ARG A 71 -9.12 -5.42 0.66
C ARG A 71 -7.63 -5.48 1.00
N LEU A 72 -7.05 -4.31 1.25
CA LEU A 72 -5.64 -4.10 1.55
C LEU A 72 -5.49 -3.85 3.06
N GLU A 73 -4.74 -4.69 3.74
CA GLU A 73 -4.33 -4.45 5.13
C GLU A 73 -2.96 -3.79 5.16
N TYR A 74 -2.87 -2.59 5.71
CA TYR A 74 -1.63 -1.80 5.70
C TYR A 74 -1.55 -0.83 6.89
N TYR A 75 -0.37 -0.24 7.06
CA TYR A 75 -0.14 0.96 7.87
C TYR A 75 1.05 1.76 7.32
N VAL A 76 1.19 2.99 7.80
CA VAL A 76 2.24 3.92 7.42
C VAL A 76 3.12 4.19 8.64
N VAL A 77 4.44 4.18 8.42
CA VAL A 77 5.44 4.63 9.40
C VAL A 77 6.16 5.84 8.82
N SER A 78 6.38 6.85 9.66
CA SER A 78 7.03 8.09 9.25
C SER A 78 7.53 8.82 10.48
N ASP A 79 8.74 9.36 10.38
CA ASP A 79 9.32 10.22 11.42
C ASP A 79 8.59 11.58 11.50
N PHE A 80 7.95 12.03 10.41
CA PHE A 80 7.16 13.26 10.38
C PHE A 80 5.81 13.14 11.09
N LEU A 81 5.30 11.92 11.28
CA LEU A 81 4.02 11.68 11.96
C LEU A 81 4.10 11.88 13.48
N CYS A 82 5.28 11.94 14.09
CA CYS A 82 5.38 12.09 15.55
C CYS A 82 4.94 13.48 16.04
N ASP A 83 5.23 14.54 15.27
CA ASP A 83 4.89 15.93 15.63
C ASP A 83 3.59 16.43 14.97
N ASP A 84 3.29 16.00 13.73
CA ASP A 84 2.16 16.51 12.93
C ASP A 84 0.82 15.77 13.19
N LEU A 85 0.82 14.58 13.79
CA LEU A 85 -0.42 13.82 14.02
C LEU A 85 -1.36 14.44 15.06
N ASN A 86 -0.82 15.17 16.04
CA ASN A 86 -1.66 15.93 16.97
C ASN A 86 -2.55 16.92 16.20
N MET A 87 -2.04 17.54 15.12
CA MET A 87 -2.82 18.49 14.33
C MET A 87 -3.76 17.84 13.29
N LEU A 88 -3.46 16.63 12.81
CA LEU A 88 -4.29 15.95 11.80
C LEU A 88 -5.52 15.25 12.39
N PHE A 89 -5.45 14.81 13.66
CA PHE A 89 -6.59 14.19 14.36
C PHE A 89 -7.39 15.17 15.23
N ASP A 90 -6.84 16.33 15.59
CA ASP A 90 -7.59 17.40 16.30
C ASP A 90 -8.58 18.15 15.39
N ALA A 91 -8.53 17.94 14.07
CA ALA A 91 -9.38 18.62 13.09
C ALA A 91 -10.85 18.14 13.05
N ASP A 92 -11.23 17.15 13.85
CA ASP A 92 -12.64 16.72 14.01
C ASP A 92 -13.39 17.51 15.11
N ASN A 93 -12.76 18.51 15.75
CA ASN A 93 -13.42 19.38 16.72
C ASN A 93 -13.14 20.88 16.45
N ASN A 94 -14.19 21.55 15.99
CA ASN A 94 -14.42 23.01 16.00
C ASN A 94 -13.47 23.92 15.22
N ASP A 95 -14.03 24.49 14.14
CA ASP A 95 -14.10 25.92 13.84
C ASP A 95 -12.92 26.76 14.35
N TYR A 96 -11.82 26.84 13.59
CA TYR A 96 -10.94 28.00 13.58
C TYR A 96 -10.18 28.12 12.26
N ASP A 97 -10.18 29.35 11.76
CA ASP A 97 -9.55 29.92 10.57
C ASP A 97 -8.00 29.90 10.67
N LEU A 98 -7.42 28.72 10.85
CA LEU A 98 -5.98 28.47 10.77
C LEU A 98 -5.73 27.77 9.44
N ILE A 99 -4.82 28.31 8.64
CA ILE A 99 -4.33 27.71 7.40
C ILE A 99 -3.74 26.35 7.77
N ALA A 100 -4.58 25.30 7.75
CA ALA A 100 -4.15 23.95 7.98
C ALA A 100 -3.08 23.64 6.94
N PRO A 101 -1.88 23.18 7.34
CA PRO A 101 -0.90 22.74 6.37
C PRO A 101 -1.57 21.69 5.48
N ALA A 102 -1.49 21.89 4.17
CA ALA A 102 -2.12 21.00 3.20
C ALA A 102 -1.81 19.54 3.56
N PRO A 103 -2.79 18.61 3.49
CA PRO A 103 -2.57 17.23 3.88
C PRO A 103 -1.36 16.68 3.14
N ARG A 104 -0.28 16.40 3.89
CA ARG A 104 0.93 15.81 3.30
C ARG A 104 0.59 14.38 2.92
N HIS A 105 0.43 14.13 1.63
CA HIS A 105 0.25 12.77 1.15
C HIS A 105 1.58 12.01 1.30
N PHE A 106 1.55 10.93 2.07
CA PHE A 106 2.71 10.07 2.31
C PHE A 106 2.91 9.04 1.19
N TYR A 107 1.82 8.68 0.50
CA TYR A 107 1.86 7.78 -0.64
C TYR A 107 0.63 7.95 -1.53
N TRP A 108 0.72 7.41 -2.74
CA TRP A 108 -0.34 7.38 -3.73
C TRP A 108 -0.60 5.94 -4.19
N LEU A 109 -1.85 5.69 -4.55
CA LEU A 109 -2.32 4.48 -5.19
C LEU A 109 -2.61 4.81 -6.66
N THR A 110 -2.01 4.05 -7.58
CA THR A 110 -2.38 4.08 -8.99
C THR A 110 -3.04 2.75 -9.36
N LEU A 111 -4.28 2.78 -9.80
CA LEU A 111 -5.00 1.61 -10.30
C LEU A 111 -5.00 1.64 -11.82
N GLU A 112 -4.56 0.56 -12.46
CA GLU A 112 -4.53 0.44 -13.92
C GLU A 112 -5.30 -0.80 -14.40
N GLY A 113 -6.21 -0.60 -15.36
CA GLY A 113 -7.00 -1.66 -15.99
C GLY A 113 -7.75 -1.16 -17.22
N TYR A 114 -7.80 -1.98 -18.29
CA TYR A 114 -8.58 -1.72 -19.52
C TYR A 114 -8.40 -0.31 -20.13
N GLY A 115 -7.18 0.24 -20.05
CA GLY A 115 -6.85 1.57 -20.59
C GLY A 115 -7.23 2.74 -19.69
N VAL A 116 -7.81 2.48 -18.51
CA VAL A 116 -8.05 3.48 -17.47
C VAL A 116 -6.93 3.44 -16.45
N ARG A 117 -6.51 4.62 -16.03
CA ARG A 117 -5.55 4.84 -14.95
C ARG A 117 -6.18 5.81 -13.94
N ASP A 118 -6.40 5.34 -12.72
CA ASP A 118 -6.89 6.16 -11.61
C ASP A 118 -5.75 6.37 -10.60
N LEU A 119 -5.42 7.63 -10.33
CA LEU A 119 -4.40 8.03 -9.36
C LEU A 119 -5.07 8.74 -8.20
N ARG A 120 -4.86 8.24 -7.00
CA ARG A 120 -5.44 8.82 -5.79
C ARG A 120 -4.49 8.79 -4.60
N PRO A 121 -4.59 9.75 -3.68
CA PRO A 121 -3.82 9.70 -2.45
C PRO A 121 -4.22 8.49 -1.59
N GLY A 122 -3.25 7.93 -0.90
CA GLY A 122 -3.46 6.87 0.07
C GLY A 122 -3.92 7.42 1.44
N PRO A 123 -4.91 6.79 2.11
CA PRO A 123 -5.28 7.17 3.46
C PRO A 123 -4.14 6.88 4.46
N ILE A 124 -3.99 7.72 5.47
CA ILE A 124 -2.95 7.53 6.49
C ILE A 124 -3.53 6.72 7.65
N ALA A 125 -2.87 5.63 7.99
CA ALA A 125 -3.18 4.85 9.17
C ALA A 125 -1.87 4.44 9.87
N THR A 126 -1.69 4.81 11.12
CA THR A 126 -0.44 4.52 11.87
C THR A 126 -0.48 3.18 12.59
N SER A 127 -1.65 2.56 12.64
CA SER A 127 -1.89 1.19 13.09
C SER A 127 -2.47 0.37 11.93
N PRO A 128 -2.37 -0.98 11.95
CA PRO A 128 -2.96 -1.83 10.93
C PRO A 128 -4.42 -1.46 10.65
N TYR A 129 -4.70 -1.15 9.38
CA TYR A 129 -6.01 -0.70 8.89
C TYR A 129 -6.36 -1.43 7.61
N HIS A 130 -7.66 -1.59 7.36
CA HIS A 130 -8.17 -2.23 6.16
C HIS A 130 -8.82 -1.20 5.23
N GLN A 131 -8.22 -1.00 4.06
CA GLN A 131 -8.82 -0.21 2.99
C GLN A 131 -9.45 -1.13 1.94
N VAL A 132 -10.70 -0.84 1.59
CA VAL A 132 -11.36 -1.47 0.44
C VAL A 132 -11.13 -0.59 -0.79
N ILE A 133 -10.75 -1.24 -1.89
CA ILE A 133 -10.43 -0.64 -3.17
C ILE A 133 -11.27 -1.33 -4.24
N ASP A 134 -12.21 -0.59 -4.81
CA ASP A 134 -13.09 -1.09 -5.86
C ASP A 134 -12.35 -1.19 -7.21
N GLY A 135 -12.69 -2.26 -7.94
CA GLY A 135 -12.28 -2.49 -9.31
C GLY A 135 -13.17 -1.81 -10.34
N PRO A 136 -12.97 -2.09 -11.65
CA PRO A 136 -12.01 -3.07 -12.18
C PRO A 136 -10.59 -2.51 -12.34
N PHE A 137 -9.59 -3.28 -11.91
CA PHE A 137 -8.18 -3.05 -12.29
C PHE A 137 -7.40 -4.36 -12.34
N ARG A 138 -6.24 -4.36 -12.97
CA ARG A 138 -5.32 -5.52 -12.98
C ARG A 138 -3.99 -5.24 -12.32
N ARG A 139 -3.68 -3.96 -12.11
CA ARG A 139 -2.44 -3.52 -11.53
C ARG A 139 -2.71 -2.43 -10.51
N LEU A 140 -2.05 -2.57 -9.38
CA LEU A 140 -1.98 -1.57 -8.33
C LEU A 140 -0.51 -1.14 -8.21
N THR A 141 -0.24 0.15 -8.35
CA THR A 141 1.05 0.73 -8.02
C THR A 141 0.94 1.55 -6.75
N ILE A 142 1.86 1.34 -5.82
CA ILE A 142 1.96 2.08 -4.56
C ILE A 142 3.25 2.87 -4.62
N SER A 143 3.13 4.20 -4.64
CA SER A 143 4.26 5.12 -4.74
C SER A 143 4.34 5.94 -3.46
N THR A 144 5.47 5.91 -2.78
CA THR A 144 5.69 6.62 -1.50
C THR A 144 6.43 7.94 -1.71
N SER A 145 6.14 8.92 -0.86
CA SER A 145 6.92 10.16 -0.79
C SER A 145 8.21 9.95 0.02
N GLN A 146 9.00 11.01 0.17
CA GLN A 146 10.18 11.00 1.06
C GLN A 146 9.79 10.96 2.55
N ALA A 147 8.52 11.14 2.87
CA ALA A 147 8.08 11.33 4.24
C ALA A 147 7.48 10.09 4.87
N GLY A 148 7.38 8.94 4.19
CA GLY A 148 6.77 7.77 4.81
C GLY A 148 7.06 6.45 4.12
N THR A 149 7.07 5.40 4.92
CA THR A 149 7.11 4.01 4.50
C THR A 149 5.73 3.39 4.62
N VAL A 150 5.38 2.52 3.68
CA VAL A 150 4.10 1.80 3.68
C VAL A 150 4.39 0.33 3.95
N HIS A 151 3.72 -0.21 4.96
CA HIS A 151 3.79 -1.61 5.34
C HIS A 151 2.51 -2.30 4.92
N ILE A 152 2.61 -3.32 4.07
CA ILE A 152 1.47 -4.10 3.60
C ILE A 152 1.55 -5.48 4.23
N ARG A 153 0.51 -5.82 4.98
CA ARG A 153 0.44 -7.07 5.76
C ARG A 153 -0.25 -8.18 4.97
N LYS A 154 -1.33 -7.81 4.27
CA LYS A 154 -2.23 -8.76 3.63
C LYS A 154 -2.93 -8.11 2.43
N LEU A 155 -3.16 -8.91 1.40
CA LEU A 155 -4.08 -8.59 0.32
C LEU A 155 -5.16 -9.68 0.22
N GLU A 156 -6.42 -9.28 0.13
CA GLU A 156 -7.54 -10.17 -0.20
C GLU A 156 -8.27 -9.58 -1.41
N TRP A 157 -8.55 -10.37 -2.44
CA TRP A 157 -9.22 -9.84 -3.62
C TRP A 157 -10.20 -10.83 -4.24
N THR A 158 -11.13 -10.27 -5.01
CA THR A 158 -12.08 -11.02 -5.83
C THR A 158 -11.84 -10.73 -7.30
N GLY A 159 -12.06 -11.73 -8.14
CA GLY A 159 -12.03 -11.58 -9.59
C GLY A 159 -13.29 -10.92 -10.14
N THR A 160 -13.18 -10.26 -11.28
CA THR A 160 -14.37 -9.99 -12.10
C THR A 160 -14.89 -11.30 -12.67
N HIS A 161 -16.16 -11.60 -12.43
CA HIS A 161 -16.84 -12.72 -13.06
C HIS A 161 -17.17 -12.31 -14.50
N ARG A 162 -16.29 -12.62 -15.45
CA ARG A 162 -16.62 -12.57 -16.87
C ARG A 162 -17.19 -13.93 -17.25
N HIS A 163 -18.51 -14.00 -17.43
CA HIS A 163 -19.22 -15.15 -17.99
C HIS A 163 -18.91 -15.30 -19.48
#